data_AF-A0ABD7AAB6-F1
#
_entry.id   AF-A0ABD7AAB6-F1
#
_cell.length_a   1.000
_cell.length_b   1.000
_cell.length_c   1.000
_cell.angle_alpha   90.00
_cell.angle_beta   90.00
_cell.angle_gamma   90.00
#
_symmetry.space_group_name_H-M   'P 1'
#
loop_
_entity.id
_entity.type
_entity.pdbx_description
1 polymer ?
#
loop_
_entity_poly.entity_id
_entity_poly.type
_entity_poly.pdbx_seq_one_letter_code
_entity_poly.pdbx_strand_id
1 'polypeptide(L)'
;MRLAIRHYLDNDKGTKTPLFTFLSLYSDNEPYPLPELLIMLGRRIEALEKQYKTMPIENDLITLGILRKQLAQLRKVAGRLEN
;
A
#
# COMPACT_ATOMS: atom_id res chain seq x y z
N MET A 1 7.13 2.59 -3.02
CA MET A 1 5.74 2.52 -2.51
C MET A 1 4.68 2.60 -3.61
N ARG A 2 4.61 3.64 -4.45
CA ARG A 2 3.58 3.73 -5.53
C ARG A 2 3.61 2.54 -6.49
N LEU A 3 4.79 2.09 -6.90
CA LEU A 3 4.97 0.91 -7.75
C LEU A 3 4.46 -0.38 -7.08
N ALA A 4 4.67 -0.52 -5.77
CA ALA A 4 4.19 -1.67 -4.99
C ALA A 4 2.67 -1.69 -4.86
N ILE A 5 2.05 -0.55 -4.57
CA ILE A 5 0.59 -0.43 -4.54
C ILE A 5 0.02 -0.79 -5.92
N ARG A 6 0.62 -0.24 -6.99
CA ARG A 6 0.20 -0.51 -8.36
C ARG A 6 0.32 -1.98 -8.72
N HIS A 7 1.41 -2.64 -8.35
CA HIS A 7 1.59 -4.09 -8.55
C HIS A 7 0.43 -4.91 -7.99
N TYR A 8 0.00 -4.65 -6.75
CA TYR A 8 -1.11 -5.39 -6.14
C TYR A 8 -2.49 -4.98 -6.67
N LEU A 9 -2.68 -3.72 -7.10
CA LEU A 9 -3.98 -3.25 -7.62
C LEU A 9 -4.20 -3.58 -9.10
N ASP A 10 -3.14 -3.61 -9.91
CA ASP A 10 -3.23 -3.89 -11.36
C ASP A 10 -3.30 -5.42 -11.62
N ASN A 11 -2.64 -6.24 -10.79
CA ASN A 11 -2.69 -7.71 -10.89
C ASN A 11 -4.01 -8.32 -10.37
N ASP A 12 -4.88 -7.55 -9.70
CA ASP A 12 -6.21 -7.97 -9.23
C ASP A 12 -7.21 -8.23 -10.39
N LYS A 13 -6.80 -8.03 -11.66
CA LYS A 13 -7.62 -8.23 -12.87
C LYS A 13 -7.52 -9.63 -13.51
N GLY A 14 -6.96 -10.63 -12.82
CA GLY A 14 -7.18 -12.03 -13.19
C GLY A 14 -5.99 -12.78 -13.79
N THR A 15 -4.76 -12.37 -13.55
CA THR A 15 -3.59 -13.23 -13.83
C THR A 15 -2.80 -13.43 -12.54
N LYS A 16 -2.73 -14.70 -12.12
CA LYS A 16 -2.00 -15.26 -10.97
C LYS A 16 -1.01 -14.29 -10.36
N THR A 17 -1.36 -13.74 -9.20
CA THR A 17 -0.42 -13.07 -8.31
C THR A 17 0.73 -14.04 -8.05
N PRO A 18 1.97 -13.78 -8.50
CA PRO A 18 3.08 -14.61 -8.07
C PRO A 18 3.22 -14.40 -6.57
N LEU A 19 3.06 -15.46 -5.79
CA LEU A 19 3.52 -15.51 -4.41
C LEU A 19 5.04 -15.34 -4.47
N PHE A 20 5.52 -14.09 -4.40
CA PHE A 20 6.96 -13.84 -4.38
C PHE A 20 7.53 -14.41 -3.09
N THR A 21 8.38 -15.41 -3.28
CA THR A 21 9.16 -16.07 -2.24
C THR A 21 10.63 -15.69 -2.48
N PHE A 22 11.28 -15.29 -1.39
CA PHE A 22 12.71 -15.06 -1.14
C PHE A 22 13.34 -13.73 -1.57
N LEU A 23 13.78 -13.01 -0.52
CA LEU A 23 14.76 -11.94 -0.55
C LEU A 23 16.00 -12.35 -1.36
N SER A 24 16.25 -11.64 -2.45
CA SER A 24 17.60 -11.44 -2.96
C SER A 24 18.03 -10.02 -2.57
N LEU A 25 19.23 -9.89 -1.98
CA LEU A 25 19.85 -8.64 -1.53
C LEU A 25 20.17 -7.63 -2.66
N TYR A 26 19.72 -7.87 -3.90
CA TYR A 26 20.23 -7.20 -5.12
C TYR A 26 19.16 -6.72 -6.11
N SER A 27 17.87 -6.71 -5.75
CA SER A 27 16.82 -6.20 -6.66
C SER A 27 16.08 -5.00 -6.07
N ASP A 28 16.46 -3.79 -6.49
CA ASP A 28 15.76 -2.53 -6.16
C ASP A 28 14.37 -2.42 -6.83
N ASN A 29 13.99 -3.40 -7.66
CA ASN A 29 12.78 -3.41 -8.46
C ASN A 29 11.63 -4.24 -7.86
N GLU A 30 11.80 -4.85 -6.69
CA GLU A 30 10.75 -5.66 -6.08
C GLU A 30 9.83 -4.84 -5.14
N PRO A 31 8.50 -5.00 -5.24
CA PRO A 31 7.58 -4.32 -4.34
C PRO A 31 7.60 -4.96 -2.94
N TYR A 32 7.56 -4.12 -1.90
CA TYR A 32 7.44 -4.55 -0.49
C TYR A 32 6.40 -5.67 -0.30
N PRO A 33 6.68 -6.68 0.56
CA PRO A 33 5.69 -7.69 0.93
C PRO A 33 4.36 -7.04 1.33
N LEU A 34 3.23 -7.64 0.93
CA LEU A 34 1.90 -7.08 1.19
C LEU A 34 1.65 -6.73 2.67
N PRO A 35 2.02 -7.56 3.67
CA PRO A 35 1.87 -7.19 5.08
C PRO A 35 2.68 -5.95 5.47
N GLU A 36 3.93 -5.86 5.01
CA GLU A 36 4.79 -4.70 5.27
C GLU A 36 4.27 -3.45 4.58
N LEU A 37 3.76 -3.58 3.36
CA LEU A 37 3.15 -2.48 2.61
C LEU A 37 1.90 -1.94 3.33
N LEU A 38 1.08 -2.82 3.91
CA LEU A 38 -0.08 -2.43 4.72
C LEU A 38 0.35 -1.65 5.99
N ILE A 39 1.39 -2.12 6.69
CA ILE A 39 1.93 -1.45 7.88
C ILE A 39 2.49 -0.07 7.51
N MET A 40 3.31 -0.01 6.46
CA MET A 40 3.93 1.25 6.01
C MET A 40 2.90 2.26 5.54
N LEU A 41 1.87 1.82 4.81
CA LEU A 41 0.78 2.68 4.37
C LEU A 41 -0.06 3.19 5.56
N GLY A 42 -0.33 2.34 6.55
CA GLY A 42 -0.99 2.74 7.80
C GLY A 42 -0.21 3.83 8.54
N ARG A 43 1.09 3.60 8.79
CA ARG A 43 1.96 4.59 9.44
C ARG A 43 2.04 5.91 8.68
N ARG A 44 2.03 5.86 7.34
CA ARG A 44 2.05 7.07 6.51
C ARG A 44 0.75 7.88 6.64
N ILE A 45 -0.39 7.20 6.73
CA ILE A 45 -1.70 7.84 6.98
C ILE A 45 -1.69 8.50 8.36
N GLU A 46 -1.27 7.79 9.41
CA GLU A 46 -1.20 8.33 10.78
C GLU A 46 -0.29 9.57 10.88
N ALA A 47 0.87 9.54 10.21
CA ALA A 47 1.79 10.67 10.17
C ALA A 47 1.16 11.90 9.48
N LEU A 48 0.45 11.68 8.37
CA LEU A 48 -0.26 12.75 7.64
C LEU A 48 -1.46 13.28 8.42
N GLU A 49 -2.18 12.43 9.15
CA GLU A 49 -3.28 12.86 10.02
C GLU A 49 -2.76 13.73 11.17
N LYS A 50 -1.63 13.33 11.78
CA LYS A 50 -0.97 14.12 12.81
C LYS A 50 -0.50 15.47 12.26
N GLN A 51 0.11 15.46 11.07
CA GLN A 51 0.54 16.69 10.39
C GLN A 51 -0.65 17.61 10.12
N TYR A 52 -1.74 17.08 9.54
CA TYR A 52 -2.95 17.84 9.25
C TYR A 52 -3.58 18.44 10.51
N LYS A 53 -3.55 17.70 11.64
CA LYS A 53 -4.02 18.22 12.93
C LYS A 53 -3.18 19.41 13.43
N THR A 54 -1.87 19.39 13.19
CA THR A 54 -0.96 20.47 13.59
C THR A 54 -1.04 21.65 12.62
N MET A 55 -1.15 21.38 11.33
CA MET A 55 -1.22 22.37 10.27
C MET A 55 -2.22 21.88 9.21
N PRO A 56 -3.47 22.36 9.22
CA PRO A 56 -4.48 21.91 8.29
C PRO A 56 -4.19 22.49 6.89
N ILE A 57 -3.73 21.62 5.99
CA ILE A 57 -3.50 21.92 4.58
C ILE A 57 -4.51 21.12 3.76
N GLU A 58 -5.30 21.78 2.91
CA GLU A 58 -6.37 21.11 2.13
C GLU A 58 -5.83 19.96 1.24
N ASN A 59 -4.62 20.09 0.71
CA ASN A 59 -3.97 19.03 -0.08
C ASN A 59 -3.72 17.74 0.72
N ASP A 60 -3.53 17.83 2.04
CA ASP A 60 -3.32 16.67 2.89
C ASP A 60 -4.62 15.86 3.02
N LEU A 61 -5.79 16.51 3.04
CA LEU A 61 -7.10 15.81 3.04
C LEU A 61 -7.30 14.98 1.78
N ILE A 62 -7.00 15.55 0.60
CA ILE A 62 -7.10 14.84 -0.68
C ILE A 62 -6.17 13.63 -0.68
N THR A 63 -4.93 13.84 -0.25
CA THR A 63 -3.91 12.79 -0.17
C THR A 63 -4.32 11.68 0.81
N LEU A 64 -4.85 12.03 1.98
CA LEU A 64 -5.37 11.08 2.97
C LEU A 64 -6.52 10.25 2.40
N GLY A 65 -7.44 10.87 1.67
CA GLY A 65 -8.55 10.17 1.00
C GLY A 65 -8.05 9.10 0.02
N ILE A 66 -7.06 9.45 -0.80
CA ILE A 66 -6.45 8.52 -1.77
C ILE A 66 -5.75 7.36 -1.04
N LEU A 67 -4.93 7.66 -0.03
CA LEU A 67 -4.17 6.65 0.71
C LEU A 67 -5.10 5.68 1.47
N ARG A 68 -6.16 6.18 2.10
CA ARG A 68 -7.18 5.34 2.77
C ARG A 68 -7.88 4.40 1.79
N LYS A 69 -8.22 4.89 0.59
CA LYS A 69 -8.81 4.05 -0.47
C LYS A 69 -7.84 2.95 -0.91
N GLN A 70 -6.57 3.29 -1.11
CA GLN A 70 -5.54 2.31 -1.46
C GLN A 70 -5.36 1.25 -0.37
N LEU A 71 -5.35 1.65 0.90
CA LEU A 71 -5.25 0.72 2.04
C LEU A 71 -6.44 -0.25 2.08
N ALA A 72 -7.65 0.24 1.87
CA ALA A 72 -8.85 -0.59 1.84
C ALA A 72 -8.80 -1.61 0.69
N GLN A 73 -8.30 -1.23 -0.49
CA GLN A 73 -8.14 -2.14 -1.61
C GLN A 73 -7.06 -3.21 -1.33
N LEU A 74 -5.91 -2.83 -0.77
CA LEU A 74 -4.85 -3.79 -0.42
C LEU A 74 -5.30 -4.80 0.65
N ARG A 75 -6.13 -4.38 1.62
CA ARG A 75 -6.73 -5.29 2.60
C ARG A 75 -7.65 -6.33 1.95
N LYS A 76 -8.40 -5.94 0.92
CA LYS A 76 -9.23 -6.88 0.14
C LYS A 76 -8.37 -7.90 -0.62
N VAL A 77 -7.26 -7.45 -1.19
CA VAL A 77 -6.29 -8.34 -1.85
C VAL A 77 -5.67 -9.33 -0.84
N ALA A 78 -5.28 -8.85 0.34
CA ALA A 78 -4.75 -9.70 1.40
C ALA A 78 -5.75 -10.79 1.82
N GLY A 79 -7.00 -10.42 2.10
CA GLY A 79 -8.04 -11.39 2.47
C GLY A 79 -8.40 -12.40 1.37
N ARG A 80 -8.11 -12.11 0.09
CA ARG A 80 -8.26 -13.07 -1.01
C ARG A 80 -7.09 -14.04 -1.14
N LEU A 81 -5.89 -13.63 -0.72
CA LEU A 81 -4.68 -14.47 -0.76
C LEU A 81 -4.58 -15.43 0.42
N GLU A 82 -5.30 -15.16 1.52
CA GLU A 82 -5.38 -16.01 2.72
C GLU A 82 -6.45 -17.12 2.62
N ASN A 83 -7.31 -17.11 1.59
CA ASN A 83 -8.30 -18.15 1.29
C ASN A 83 -7.82 -19.06 0.14
#